data_AF-A0A357MBK7-F1
#
_entry.id   AF-A0A357MBK7-F1
#
_cell.length_a   1.000
_cell.length_b   1.000
_cell.length_c   1.000
_cell.angle_alpha   90.00
_cell.angle_beta   90.00
_cell.angle_gamma   90.00
#
_symmetry.space_group_name_H-M   'P 1'
#
loop_
_entity.id
_entity.type
_entity.pdbx_description
1 polymer ?
#
loop_
_entity_poly.entity_id
_entity_poly.type
_entity_poly.pdbx_seq_one_letter_code
_entity_poly.pdbx_strand_id
1 'polypeptide(L)'
;MNPVGQPLQQRALSKRLIISGIIGLILFIMFQIAPSVLNSPAGEDTTVISKAEARDKAISFAEQKLNYTKAPDDQWNVLYETDSSFYGYMSREKLLEDYTKKKLDQRYPFDIFRVTLSPSAEQEPLISVDLNMYTGAVVAFTQGAEGSGAGLPSNVSTSAKEEDKGTTLSLAQKENLARPWLQEWDVNPAKLQIESNTGNYGLVYTDRSVQIGESLLHYYFDFAGEQVSNFKAGFTAPAWHTSYVKDQTSLAEKLTLFGYGLPTLALGILALIYSILRREHTSFKRGIFLSSAYFVIMMISTYNMLPESTGEGLEAQITSVIMFIIYALYSLLMSSLLYFSLVGGDGLWKKEEGMNPWPRAKEPGYGKYVLDSIRAGYVWAFVLLGVQTLMFIVLSFTLQNWSTTDATQ
;
A
#
# COMPACT_ATOMS: atom_id res chain seq x y z
N MET A 1 -2.06 -0.15 40.71
CA MET A 1 -1.69 1.27 40.81
C MET A 1 -1.62 1.65 42.28
N ASN A 2 -0.97 2.77 42.62
CA ASN A 2 -0.84 3.20 44.02
C ASN A 2 -1.93 4.21 44.38
N PRO A 3 -2.45 4.19 45.62
CA PRO A 3 -3.38 5.21 46.10
C PRO A 3 -2.69 6.57 46.20
N VAL A 4 -3.47 7.65 46.05
CA VAL A 4 -2.97 9.03 46.12
C VAL A 4 -2.31 9.30 47.48
N GLY A 5 -1.08 9.83 47.48
CA GLY A 5 -0.37 10.25 48.70
C GLY A 5 0.47 9.17 49.39
N GLN A 6 0.46 7.92 48.91
CA GLN A 6 1.32 6.85 49.41
C GLN A 6 2.63 6.73 48.59
N PRO A 7 3.72 6.18 49.17
CA PRO A 7 4.96 5.96 48.44
C PRO A 7 4.74 5.01 47.26
N LEU A 8 5.34 5.33 46.12
CA LEU A 8 5.15 4.57 44.89
C LEU A 8 5.84 3.21 44.99
N GLN A 9 5.05 2.14 44.98
CA GLN A 9 5.54 0.77 44.95
C GLN A 9 4.89 0.02 43.79
N GLN A 10 5.68 -0.79 43.09
CA GLN A 10 5.16 -1.70 42.08
C GLN A 10 5.13 -3.11 42.65
N ARG A 11 4.06 -3.85 42.34
CA ARG A 11 4.00 -5.28 42.65
C ARG A 11 5.12 -5.99 41.88
N ALA A 12 5.82 -6.89 42.56
CA ALA A 12 6.83 -7.71 41.92
C ALA A 12 6.23 -8.46 40.71
N LEU A 13 6.98 -8.51 39.62
CA LEU A 13 6.62 -9.29 38.44
C LEU A 13 6.41 -10.75 38.84
N SER A 14 5.24 -11.30 38.52
CA SER A 14 4.97 -12.70 38.82
C SER A 14 5.81 -13.58 37.90
N LYS A 15 6.32 -14.71 38.42
CA LYS A 15 7.05 -15.70 37.60
C LYS A 15 6.22 -16.16 36.40
N ARG A 16 4.89 -16.27 36.58
CA ARG A 16 3.95 -16.63 35.50
C ARG A 16 3.98 -15.61 34.36
N LEU A 17 3.94 -14.31 34.67
CA LEU A 17 3.98 -13.26 33.65
C LEU A 17 5.30 -13.26 32.87
N ILE A 18 6.43 -13.45 33.56
CA ILE A 18 7.74 -13.55 32.90
C ILE A 18 7.80 -14.77 31.98
N ILE A 19 7.32 -15.93 32.45
CA ILE A 19 7.27 -17.15 31.63
C ILE A 19 6.36 -16.94 30.41
N SER A 20 5.19 -16.34 30.59
CA SER A 20 4.30 -15.99 29.47
C SER A 20 4.96 -15.04 28.47
N GLY A 21 5.73 -14.06 28.95
CA GLY A 21 6.49 -13.15 28.08
C GLY A 21 7.58 -13.88 27.29
N ILE A 22 8.33 -14.79 27.93
CA ILE A 22 9.35 -15.61 27.25
C ILE A 22 8.70 -16.50 26.18
N ILE A 23 7.61 -17.18 26.51
CA ILE A 23 6.87 -18.00 25.54
C ILE A 23 6.38 -17.14 24.38
N GLY A 24 5.81 -15.96 24.67
CA GLY A 24 5.32 -15.05 23.63
C GLY A 24 6.42 -14.56 22.69
N LEU A 25 7.60 -14.24 23.24
CA LEU A 25 8.78 -13.87 22.45
C LEU A 25 9.26 -15.02 21.56
N ILE A 26 9.33 -16.24 22.09
CA ILE A 26 9.75 -17.42 21.32
C ILE A 26 8.78 -17.68 20.16
N LEU A 27 7.46 -17.60 20.42
CA LEU A 27 6.45 -17.77 19.37
C LEU A 27 6.59 -16.71 18.27
N PHE A 28 6.77 -15.44 18.65
CA PHE A 28 6.99 -14.36 17.69
C PHE A 28 8.24 -14.59 16.83
N ILE A 29 9.37 -14.93 17.45
CA ILE A 29 10.61 -15.21 16.71
C ILE A 29 10.43 -16.41 15.78
N MET A 30 9.86 -17.52 16.28
CA MET A 30 9.74 -18.76 15.53
C MET A 30 8.78 -18.68 14.34
N PHE A 31 7.69 -17.91 14.47
CA PHE A 31 6.65 -17.86 13.44
C PHE A 31 6.64 -16.59 12.59
N GLN A 32 7.25 -15.48 13.04
CA GLN A 32 7.31 -14.24 12.25
C GLN A 32 8.72 -13.90 11.76
N ILE A 33 9.72 -13.99 12.63
CA ILE A 33 11.11 -13.61 12.26
C ILE A 33 11.80 -14.74 11.51
N ALA A 34 11.75 -15.97 12.02
CA ALA A 34 12.47 -17.08 11.41
C ALA A 34 11.99 -17.38 9.97
N PRO A 35 10.68 -17.43 9.66
CA PRO A 35 10.22 -17.67 8.30
C PRO A 35 10.57 -16.54 7.35
N SER A 36 10.52 -15.28 7.78
CA SER A 36 10.89 -14.15 6.92
C SER A 36 12.38 -14.16 6.56
N VAL A 37 13.25 -14.55 7.49
CA VAL A 37 14.70 -14.66 7.26
C VAL A 37 15.07 -15.94 6.51
N LEU A 38 14.45 -17.08 6.82
CA LEU A 38 14.80 -18.40 6.27
C LEU A 38 14.13 -18.70 4.93
N ASN A 39 12.91 -18.19 4.69
CA ASN A 39 12.19 -18.35 3.43
C ASN A 39 12.41 -17.19 2.47
N SER A 40 13.31 -16.25 2.79
CA SER A 40 13.91 -15.41 1.76
C SER A 40 14.56 -16.35 0.74
N PRO A 41 14.17 -16.31 -0.55
CA PRO A 41 14.65 -17.26 -1.54
C PRO A 41 16.18 -17.14 -1.67
N ALA A 42 16.88 -18.02 -0.95
CA ALA A 42 18.31 -18.19 -1.09
C ALA A 42 18.55 -18.95 -2.41
N GLY A 43 18.72 -18.23 -3.53
CA GLY A 43 19.12 -18.90 -4.76
C GLY A 43 18.96 -18.21 -6.11
N GLU A 44 18.31 -17.05 -6.22
CA GLU A 44 18.37 -16.26 -7.45
C GLU A 44 18.90 -14.87 -7.10
N ASP A 45 19.84 -14.34 -7.88
CA ASP A 45 20.24 -12.93 -7.84
C ASP A 45 19.00 -12.08 -8.16
N THR A 46 18.15 -11.86 -7.16
CA THR A 46 16.99 -10.95 -7.17
C THR A 46 17.45 -9.52 -6.90
N THR A 47 18.66 -9.16 -7.36
CA THR A 47 19.16 -7.79 -7.27
C THR A 47 18.31 -6.93 -8.19
N VAL A 48 17.36 -6.24 -7.57
CA VAL A 48 16.54 -5.22 -8.22
C VAL A 48 17.46 -4.22 -8.90
N ILE A 49 17.20 -3.93 -10.18
CA ILE A 49 17.99 -2.95 -10.93
C ILE A 49 17.91 -1.58 -10.25
N SER A 50 18.95 -0.76 -10.40
CA SER A 50 18.90 0.59 -9.84
C SER A 50 17.87 1.45 -10.58
N LYS A 51 17.25 2.42 -9.89
CA LYS A 51 16.37 3.40 -10.56
C LYS A 51 17.08 4.14 -11.69
N ALA A 52 18.38 4.42 -11.54
CA ALA A 52 19.18 5.05 -12.59
C ALA A 52 19.29 4.15 -13.84
N GLU A 53 19.54 2.85 -13.64
CA GLU A 53 19.60 1.87 -14.73
C GLU A 53 18.24 1.70 -15.41
N ALA A 54 17.15 1.63 -14.65
CA ALA A 54 15.80 1.58 -15.19
C ALA A 54 15.52 2.80 -16.08
N ARG A 55 15.85 3.99 -15.59
CA ARG A 55 15.71 5.25 -16.34
C ARG A 55 16.52 5.22 -17.64
N ASP A 56 17.79 4.83 -17.59
CA ASP A 56 18.67 4.84 -18.76
C ASP A 56 18.20 3.82 -19.82
N LYS A 57 17.69 2.66 -19.39
CA LYS A 57 17.07 1.65 -20.29
C LYS A 57 15.77 2.16 -20.91
N ALA A 58 14.91 2.82 -20.15
CA ALA A 58 13.67 3.42 -20.66
C ALA A 58 13.94 4.53 -21.69
N ILE A 59 14.89 5.43 -21.41
CA ILE A 59 15.30 6.48 -22.35
C ILE A 59 15.82 5.84 -23.65
N SER A 60 16.70 4.85 -23.54
CA SER A 60 17.26 4.15 -24.71
C SER A 60 16.17 3.50 -25.55
N PHE A 61 15.16 2.88 -24.91
CA PHE A 61 14.01 2.31 -25.60
C PHE A 61 13.16 3.38 -26.30
N ALA A 62 12.87 4.48 -25.61
CA ALA A 62 12.09 5.58 -26.17
C ALA A 62 12.76 6.21 -27.40
N GLU A 63 14.08 6.44 -27.35
CA GLU A 63 14.86 6.96 -28.48
C GLU A 63 14.85 6.01 -29.69
N GLN A 64 15.00 4.71 -29.46
CA GLN A 64 15.12 3.72 -30.53
C GLN A 64 13.79 3.29 -31.14
N LYS A 65 12.71 3.27 -30.34
CA LYS A 65 11.44 2.60 -30.71
C LYS A 65 10.25 3.54 -30.73
N LEU A 66 10.26 4.61 -29.93
CA LEU A 66 9.14 5.55 -29.80
C LEU A 66 9.41 6.88 -30.52
N ASN A 67 10.49 6.97 -31.29
CA ASN A 67 10.95 8.16 -32.03
C ASN A 67 11.09 9.41 -31.12
N TYR A 68 11.42 9.20 -29.85
CA TYR A 68 11.66 10.29 -28.90
C TYR A 68 13.06 10.87 -29.08
N THR A 69 13.19 12.19 -28.94
CA THR A 69 14.48 12.89 -28.98
C THR A 69 14.70 13.56 -27.64
N LYS A 70 15.79 13.20 -26.97
CA LYS A 70 16.13 13.72 -25.65
C LYS A 70 16.36 15.23 -25.66
N ALA A 71 15.59 15.96 -24.87
CA ALA A 71 15.80 17.37 -24.60
C ALA A 71 16.62 17.59 -23.30
N PRO A 72 17.32 18.73 -23.15
CA PRO A 72 18.16 19.00 -21.98
C PRO A 72 17.39 19.11 -20.65
N ASP A 73 16.12 19.52 -20.71
CA ASP A 73 15.28 19.79 -19.55
C ASP A 73 14.29 18.66 -19.24
N ASP A 74 14.49 17.48 -19.82
CA ASP A 74 13.59 16.34 -19.63
C ASP A 74 13.74 15.71 -18.25
N GLN A 75 12.61 15.63 -17.54
CA GLN A 75 12.53 14.97 -16.24
C GLN A 75 11.92 13.59 -16.39
N TRP A 76 12.76 12.57 -16.18
CA TRP A 76 12.35 11.18 -16.17
C TRP A 76 12.27 10.67 -14.73
N ASN A 77 11.08 10.24 -14.34
CA ASN A 77 10.78 9.76 -12.99
C ASN A 77 10.61 8.25 -13.00
N VAL A 78 11.04 7.59 -11.91
CA VAL A 78 10.97 6.14 -11.75
C VAL A 78 10.13 5.80 -10.54
N LEU A 79 8.97 5.20 -10.78
CA LEU A 79 8.03 4.74 -9.77
C LEU A 79 7.96 3.21 -9.78
N TYR A 80 7.79 2.64 -8.60
CA TYR A 80 7.46 1.24 -8.46
C TYR A 80 5.95 1.08 -8.63
N GLU A 81 5.55 0.11 -9.44
CA GLU A 81 4.15 -0.28 -9.58
C GLU A 81 4.00 -1.79 -9.51
N THR A 82 2.81 -2.23 -9.06
CA THR A 82 2.49 -3.65 -8.93
C THR A 82 1.04 -3.92 -9.32
N ASP A 83 0.80 -5.02 -10.04
CA ASP A 83 -0.55 -5.52 -10.30
C ASP A 83 -1.07 -6.30 -9.06
N SER A 84 -1.54 -5.53 -8.08
CA SER A 84 -2.06 -6.03 -6.81
C SER A 84 -3.23 -7.00 -6.96
N SER A 85 -4.05 -6.82 -8.01
CA SER A 85 -5.21 -7.66 -8.30
C SER A 85 -4.77 -9.04 -8.79
N PHE A 86 -3.88 -9.07 -9.79
CA PHE A 86 -3.34 -10.32 -10.31
C PHE A 86 -2.46 -11.04 -9.28
N TYR A 87 -1.58 -10.32 -8.58
CA TYR A 87 -0.79 -10.90 -7.50
C TYR A 87 -1.69 -11.47 -6.39
N GLY A 88 -2.76 -10.76 -6.03
CA GLY A 88 -3.74 -11.21 -5.04
C GLY A 88 -4.40 -12.54 -5.43
N TYR A 89 -4.83 -12.65 -6.69
CA TYR A 89 -5.36 -13.89 -7.24
C TYR A 89 -4.35 -15.04 -7.15
N MET A 90 -3.12 -14.78 -7.58
CA MET A 90 -2.03 -15.75 -7.57
C MET A 90 -1.66 -16.20 -6.16
N SER A 91 -1.66 -15.29 -5.18
CA SER A 91 -1.41 -15.59 -3.78
C SER A 91 -2.53 -16.46 -3.20
N ARG A 92 -3.79 -16.09 -3.45
CA ARG A 92 -4.98 -16.81 -2.98
C ARG A 92 -5.03 -18.24 -3.49
N GLU A 93 -4.82 -18.43 -4.79
CA GLU A 93 -4.86 -19.75 -5.43
C GLU A 93 -3.52 -20.51 -5.32
N LYS A 94 -2.53 -19.95 -4.60
CA LYS A 94 -1.19 -20.53 -4.39
C LYS A 94 -0.44 -20.84 -5.68
N LEU A 95 -0.60 -19.98 -6.68
CA LEU A 95 -0.02 -20.13 -8.01
C LEU A 95 1.34 -19.46 -8.18
N LEU A 96 1.80 -18.68 -7.18
CA LEU A 96 3.07 -17.93 -7.24
C LEU A 96 4.28 -18.83 -7.54
N GLU A 97 4.36 -20.00 -6.89
CA GLU A 97 5.49 -20.92 -7.10
C GLU A 97 5.50 -21.50 -8.53
N ASP A 98 4.33 -21.85 -9.06
CA ASP A 98 4.18 -22.34 -10.44
C ASP A 98 4.51 -21.25 -11.46
N TYR A 99 4.21 -20.00 -11.14
CA TYR A 99 4.50 -18.83 -11.97
C TYR A 99 6.01 -18.64 -12.18
N THR A 100 6.75 -18.61 -11.07
CA THR A 100 8.21 -18.47 -11.07
C THR A 100 8.90 -19.70 -11.66
N LYS A 101 8.42 -20.93 -11.35
CA LYS A 101 8.96 -22.16 -11.96
C LYS A 101 8.85 -22.17 -13.48
N LYS A 102 7.76 -21.62 -14.02
CA LYS A 102 7.55 -21.48 -15.47
C LYS A 102 8.27 -20.26 -16.07
N LYS A 103 8.98 -19.46 -15.26
CA LYS A 103 9.68 -18.23 -15.65
C LYS A 103 8.77 -17.20 -16.32
N LEU A 104 7.49 -17.21 -15.96
CA LEU A 104 6.52 -16.27 -16.52
C LEU A 104 6.71 -14.86 -15.94
N ASP A 105 7.18 -14.76 -14.70
CA ASP A 105 7.57 -13.51 -14.02
C ASP A 105 8.70 -12.75 -14.72
N GLN A 106 9.61 -13.44 -15.40
CA GLN A 106 10.69 -12.79 -16.15
C GLN A 106 10.15 -11.98 -17.35
N ARG A 107 9.04 -12.42 -17.94
CA ARG A 107 8.47 -11.84 -19.16
C ARG A 107 7.20 -11.03 -18.93
N TYR A 108 6.42 -11.41 -17.93
CA TYR A 108 5.14 -10.81 -17.56
C TYR A 108 5.15 -10.52 -16.04
N PRO A 109 6.05 -9.66 -15.55
CA PRO A 109 6.13 -9.38 -14.12
C PRO A 109 4.84 -8.72 -13.62
N PHE A 110 4.45 -9.04 -12.39
CA PHE A 110 3.45 -8.27 -11.66
C PHE A 110 4.07 -7.00 -11.04
N ASP A 111 5.37 -7.02 -10.74
CA ASP A 111 6.13 -5.91 -10.16
C ASP A 111 7.05 -5.24 -11.19
N ILE A 112 6.88 -3.93 -11.39
CA ILE A 112 7.58 -3.18 -12.44
C ILE A 112 8.16 -1.87 -11.93
N PHE A 113 9.16 -1.37 -12.65
CA PHE A 113 9.51 0.05 -12.64
C PHE A 113 8.84 0.74 -13.82
N ARG A 114 7.91 1.64 -13.51
CA ARG A 114 7.35 2.56 -14.48
C ARG A 114 8.22 3.80 -14.56
N VAL A 115 8.74 4.06 -15.75
CA VAL A 115 9.53 5.25 -16.03
C VAL A 115 8.71 6.20 -16.87
N THR A 116 8.38 7.37 -16.31
CA THR A 116 7.56 8.39 -16.99
C THR A 116 8.41 9.61 -17.33
N LEU A 117 8.23 10.11 -18.55
CA LEU A 117 8.69 11.44 -18.95
C LEU A 117 7.62 12.46 -18.60
N SER A 118 7.95 13.40 -17.72
CA SER A 118 7.13 14.60 -17.51
C SER A 118 7.58 15.67 -18.50
N PRO A 119 6.78 15.97 -19.56
CA PRO A 119 7.18 16.93 -20.57
C PRO A 119 7.30 18.34 -19.98
N SER A 120 8.36 19.06 -20.34
CA SER A 120 8.60 20.44 -19.90
C SER A 120 7.74 21.46 -20.66
N ALA A 121 7.08 21.06 -21.75
CA ALA A 121 6.16 21.88 -22.54
C ALA A 121 4.78 21.20 -22.68
N GLU A 122 3.69 21.97 -22.62
CA GLU A 122 2.29 21.50 -22.70
C GLU A 122 1.91 20.72 -23.98
N GLN A 123 2.83 20.60 -24.96
CA GLN A 123 2.58 20.02 -26.28
C GLN A 123 3.37 18.73 -26.55
N GLU A 124 4.20 18.26 -25.62
CA GLU A 124 4.93 17.01 -25.79
C GLU A 124 4.15 15.81 -25.25
N PRO A 125 4.16 14.66 -25.97
CA PRO A 125 3.40 13.49 -25.55
C PRO A 125 3.98 12.91 -24.26
N LEU A 126 3.11 12.52 -23.32
CA LEU A 126 3.54 11.75 -22.17
C LEU A 126 4.07 10.40 -22.66
N ILE A 127 5.28 10.04 -22.25
CA ILE A 127 5.88 8.73 -22.51
C ILE A 127 6.01 7.99 -21.19
N SER A 128 5.48 6.76 -21.15
CA SER A 128 5.66 5.82 -20.05
C SER A 128 6.28 4.54 -20.59
N VAL A 129 7.31 4.03 -19.93
CA VAL A 129 7.93 2.74 -20.24
C VAL A 129 7.96 1.90 -18.97
N ASP A 130 7.36 0.71 -19.03
CA ASP A 130 7.31 -0.22 -17.92
C ASP A 130 8.41 -1.27 -18.09
N LEU A 131 9.23 -1.44 -17.06
CA LEU A 131 10.37 -2.34 -17.03
C LEU A 131 10.19 -3.39 -15.95
N ASN A 132 10.59 -4.63 -16.24
CA ASN A 132 10.76 -5.64 -15.20
C ASN A 132 11.84 -5.18 -14.22
N MET A 133 11.52 -5.14 -12.93
CA MET A 133 12.45 -4.63 -11.91
C MET A 133 13.68 -5.51 -11.65
N TYR A 134 13.64 -6.79 -12.05
CA TYR A 134 14.75 -7.72 -11.84
C TYR A 134 15.63 -7.83 -13.09
N THR A 135 15.03 -7.86 -14.28
CA THR A 135 15.77 -8.04 -15.54
C THR A 135 16.06 -6.73 -16.27
N GLY A 136 15.27 -5.68 -16.01
CA GLY A 136 15.25 -4.45 -16.79
C GLY A 136 14.77 -4.63 -18.23
N ALA A 137 14.09 -5.75 -18.54
CA ALA A 137 13.43 -5.92 -19.83
C ALA A 137 12.20 -5.00 -19.91
N VAL A 138 11.98 -4.38 -21.06
CA VAL A 138 10.78 -3.57 -21.32
C VAL A 138 9.59 -4.51 -21.49
N VAL A 139 8.53 -4.27 -20.71
CA VAL A 139 7.34 -5.13 -20.67
C VAL A 139 6.07 -4.43 -21.17
N ALA A 140 6.02 -3.11 -21.10
CA ALA A 140 4.94 -2.30 -21.68
C ALA A 140 5.43 -0.87 -21.98
N PHE A 141 4.69 -0.15 -22.82
CA PHE A 141 4.91 1.28 -23.05
C PHE A 141 3.62 2.00 -23.42
N THR A 142 3.60 3.31 -23.20
CA THR A 142 2.51 4.22 -23.59
C THR A 142 3.09 5.55 -24.10
N GLN A 143 2.51 6.11 -25.16
CA GLN A 143 2.90 7.38 -25.80
C GLN A 143 1.64 8.15 -26.24
N GLY A 144 1.44 9.39 -25.74
CA GLY A 144 0.36 10.27 -26.19
C GLY A 144 -0.14 11.29 -25.16
N ALA A 145 -1.11 12.12 -25.56
CA ALA A 145 -1.67 13.21 -24.74
C ALA A 145 -2.60 12.75 -23.59
N GLU A 146 -3.03 11.48 -23.61
CA GLU A 146 -3.79 10.87 -22.51
C GLU A 146 -3.02 9.66 -21.98
N GLY A 147 -1.85 9.90 -21.40
CA GLY A 147 -1.17 8.93 -20.56
C GLY A 147 -1.82 8.81 -19.19
N SER A 148 -3.13 8.51 -19.16
CA SER A 148 -3.91 8.27 -17.95
C SER A 148 -4.69 6.98 -18.14
N GLY A 149 -4.04 5.82 -17.98
CA GLY A 149 -4.78 4.57 -18.10
C GLY A 149 -4.00 3.28 -17.96
N ALA A 150 -3.48 2.98 -16.77
CA ALA A 150 -3.58 1.64 -16.16
C ALA A 150 -2.90 1.65 -14.77
N GLY A 151 -3.64 2.07 -13.74
CA GLY A 151 -3.16 2.02 -12.35
C GLY A 151 -4.16 2.45 -11.25
N LEU A 152 -5.22 3.19 -11.58
CA LEU A 152 -6.23 3.61 -10.57
C LEU A 152 -7.53 2.81 -10.71
N PRO A 153 -7.97 2.04 -9.70
CA PRO A 153 -9.36 1.71 -9.52
C PRO A 153 -10.03 2.94 -8.89
N SER A 154 -10.49 3.89 -9.69
CA SER A 154 -11.23 5.04 -9.17
C SER A 154 -12.61 5.10 -9.80
N ASN A 155 -13.59 4.76 -8.97
CA ASN A 155 -15.00 5.09 -9.16
C ASN A 155 -15.15 6.61 -9.28
N VAL A 156 -15.07 7.16 -10.49
CA VAL A 156 -15.70 8.44 -10.80
C VAL A 156 -16.39 8.28 -12.15
N SER A 157 -17.71 8.22 -12.09
CA SER A 157 -18.59 8.33 -13.24
C SER A 157 -18.45 9.73 -13.83
N THR A 158 -17.51 9.94 -14.75
CA THR A 158 -17.56 11.06 -15.69
C THR A 158 -18.13 10.57 -17.00
N SER A 159 -19.45 10.71 -17.10
CA SER A 159 -20.17 10.77 -18.36
C SER A 159 -19.63 11.93 -19.20
N ALA A 160 -18.72 11.64 -20.13
CA ALA A 160 -18.52 12.35 -21.40
C ALA A 160 -17.27 11.81 -22.09
N LYS A 161 -17.45 11.02 -23.15
CA LYS A 161 -16.52 10.88 -24.27
C LYS A 161 -17.23 10.20 -25.45
N GLU A 162 -18.33 10.81 -25.88
CA GLU A 162 -18.60 10.91 -27.31
C GLU A 162 -17.90 12.18 -27.78
N GLU A 163 -16.66 12.06 -28.27
CA GLU A 163 -16.20 12.91 -29.38
C GLU A 163 -14.94 12.29 -30.01
N ASP A 164 -15.21 11.65 -31.14
CA ASP A 164 -14.34 11.18 -32.19
C ASP A 164 -13.48 12.33 -32.77
N LYS A 165 -12.17 12.11 -32.97
CA LYS A 165 -11.34 12.84 -33.96
C LYS A 165 -9.97 12.19 -34.15
N GLY A 166 -9.86 11.31 -35.15
CA GLY A 166 -8.60 11.02 -35.83
C GLY A 166 -8.41 9.57 -36.27
N THR A 167 -9.10 9.17 -37.36
CA THR A 167 -8.98 7.87 -38.07
C THR A 167 -9.41 6.63 -37.24
N THR A 168 -10.65 6.18 -37.42
CA THR A 168 -11.09 4.85 -37.00
C THR A 168 -10.37 3.80 -37.86
N LEU A 169 -9.17 3.40 -37.41
CA LEU A 169 -8.40 2.32 -38.04
C LEU A 169 -9.28 1.05 -38.14
N SER A 170 -9.34 0.46 -39.33
CA SER A 170 -9.97 -0.84 -39.53
C SER A 170 -9.23 -1.94 -38.75
N LEU A 171 -9.91 -3.04 -38.45
CA LEU A 171 -9.29 -4.18 -37.75
C LEU A 171 -8.01 -4.64 -38.46
N ALA A 172 -8.05 -4.79 -39.78
CA ALA A 172 -6.88 -5.20 -40.58
C ALA A 172 -5.70 -4.21 -40.46
N GLN A 173 -5.96 -2.90 -40.36
CA GLN A 173 -4.93 -1.90 -40.12
C GLN A 173 -4.34 -2.03 -38.71
N LYS A 174 -5.20 -2.20 -37.68
CA LYS A 174 -4.75 -2.42 -36.30
C LYS A 174 -3.88 -3.67 -36.17
N GLU A 175 -4.28 -4.78 -36.80
CA GLU A 175 -3.49 -6.01 -36.82
C GLU A 175 -2.13 -5.83 -37.53
N ASN A 176 -2.10 -5.09 -38.64
CA ASN A 176 -0.86 -4.78 -39.36
C ASN A 176 0.11 -3.93 -38.53
N LEU A 177 -0.42 -2.97 -37.75
CA LEU A 177 0.36 -2.13 -36.84
C LEU A 177 0.84 -2.89 -35.59
N ALA A 178 0.05 -3.84 -35.08
CA ALA A 178 0.42 -4.65 -33.91
C ALA A 178 1.43 -5.78 -34.24
N ARG A 179 1.44 -6.28 -35.48
CA ARG A 179 2.25 -7.44 -35.90
C ARG A 179 3.76 -7.29 -35.65
N PRO A 180 4.42 -6.16 -35.95
CA PRO A 180 5.86 -6.00 -35.66
C PRO A 180 6.18 -6.15 -34.17
N TRP A 181 5.31 -5.62 -33.29
CA TRP A 181 5.46 -5.73 -31.85
C TRP A 181 5.29 -7.16 -31.35
N LEU A 182 4.30 -7.88 -31.86
CA LEU A 182 4.12 -9.31 -31.55
C LEU A 182 5.32 -10.15 -32.00
N GLN A 183 5.91 -9.85 -33.17
CA GLN A 183 7.10 -10.54 -33.68
C GLN A 183 8.35 -10.25 -32.83
N GLU A 184 8.53 -9.01 -32.37
CA GLU A 184 9.61 -8.65 -31.44
C GLU A 184 9.48 -9.39 -30.10
N TRP A 185 8.24 -9.68 -29.70
CA TRP A 185 7.93 -10.52 -28.55
C TRP A 185 7.93 -12.03 -28.86
N ASP A 186 8.44 -12.47 -30.01
CA ASP A 186 8.48 -13.90 -30.40
C ASP A 186 7.11 -14.60 -30.30
N VAL A 187 6.03 -13.83 -30.50
CA VAL A 187 4.65 -14.32 -30.47
C VAL A 187 4.17 -14.51 -31.90
N ASN A 188 3.63 -15.69 -32.20
CA ASN A 188 3.03 -15.96 -33.50
C ASN A 188 1.56 -15.47 -33.52
N PRO A 189 1.21 -14.42 -34.29
CA PRO A 189 -0.15 -13.87 -34.30
C PRO A 189 -1.20 -14.89 -34.77
N ALA A 190 -0.81 -15.88 -35.58
CA ALA A 190 -1.74 -16.90 -36.09
C ALA A 190 -2.26 -17.86 -35.00
N LYS A 191 -1.60 -17.89 -33.83
CA LYS A 191 -2.03 -18.69 -32.67
C LYS A 191 -2.92 -17.91 -31.70
N LEU A 192 -3.04 -16.60 -31.91
CA LEU A 192 -3.78 -15.71 -31.03
C LEU A 192 -5.24 -15.60 -31.46
N GLN A 193 -6.11 -15.35 -30.50
CA GLN A 193 -7.52 -15.05 -30.75
C GLN A 193 -7.80 -13.59 -30.45
N ILE A 194 -8.51 -12.92 -31.36
CA ILE A 194 -8.93 -11.53 -31.14
C ILE A 194 -10.17 -11.54 -30.27
N GLU A 195 -10.16 -10.77 -29.18
CA GLU A 195 -11.33 -10.62 -28.33
C GLU A 195 -12.34 -9.64 -28.93
N SER A 196 -13.63 -10.00 -28.88
CA SER A 196 -14.70 -9.13 -29.35
C SER A 196 -15.01 -7.99 -28.38
N ASN A 197 -14.66 -8.14 -27.11
CA ASN A 197 -14.78 -7.11 -26.09
C ASN A 197 -13.39 -6.62 -25.72
N THR A 198 -12.96 -5.52 -26.33
CA THR A 198 -11.64 -4.94 -26.09
C THR A 198 -11.60 -4.02 -24.86
N GLY A 199 -12.74 -3.83 -24.16
CA GLY A 199 -12.84 -2.90 -23.04
C GLY A 199 -12.46 -1.47 -23.47
N ASN A 200 -11.45 -0.92 -22.82
CA ASN A 200 -10.91 0.41 -23.14
C ASN A 200 -9.80 0.38 -24.21
N TYR A 201 -9.41 -0.82 -24.69
CA TYR A 201 -8.32 -0.97 -25.62
C TYR A 201 -8.78 -0.98 -27.09
N GLY A 202 -7.90 -0.54 -27.99
CA GLY A 202 -8.12 -0.55 -29.43
C GLY A 202 -8.10 -1.94 -30.07
N LEU A 203 -7.28 -2.87 -29.55
CA LEU A 203 -7.18 -4.27 -29.98
C LEU A 203 -6.66 -5.14 -28.82
N VAL A 204 -7.25 -6.32 -28.64
CA VAL A 204 -6.83 -7.30 -27.62
C VAL A 204 -6.67 -8.67 -28.26
N TYR A 205 -5.49 -9.27 -28.06
CA TYR A 205 -5.22 -10.66 -28.39
C TYR A 205 -5.14 -11.51 -27.14
N THR A 206 -5.65 -12.73 -27.24
CA THR A 206 -5.60 -13.73 -26.17
C THR A 206 -4.85 -14.96 -26.64
N ASP A 207 -3.84 -15.36 -25.86
CA ASP A 207 -3.10 -16.60 -26.07
C ASP A 207 -3.63 -17.69 -25.12
N ARG A 208 -4.38 -18.64 -25.68
CA ARG A 208 -4.93 -19.78 -24.92
C ARG A 208 -3.90 -20.87 -24.63
N SER A 209 -2.71 -20.80 -25.22
CA SER A 209 -1.65 -21.78 -24.97
C SER A 209 -0.86 -21.50 -23.68
N VAL A 210 -0.92 -20.25 -23.20
CA VAL A 210 -0.24 -19.81 -21.97
C VAL A 210 -1.30 -19.42 -20.95
N GLN A 211 -1.44 -20.25 -19.91
CA GLN A 211 -2.40 -20.02 -18.82
C GLN A 211 -1.76 -20.31 -17.45
N ILE A 212 -2.23 -19.58 -16.44
CA ILE A 212 -1.89 -19.81 -15.04
C ILE A 212 -3.16 -19.74 -14.19
N GLY A 213 -3.52 -20.87 -13.57
CA GLY A 213 -4.87 -21.04 -13.01
C GLY A 213 -5.94 -20.85 -14.09
N GLU A 214 -6.84 -19.89 -13.88
CA GLU A 214 -7.89 -19.47 -14.80
C GLU A 214 -7.51 -18.20 -15.59
N SER A 215 -6.34 -17.63 -15.34
CA SER A 215 -5.88 -16.42 -16.02
C SER A 215 -5.19 -16.77 -17.34
N LEU A 216 -5.65 -16.13 -18.42
CA LEU A 216 -5.08 -16.24 -19.76
C LEU A 216 -4.14 -15.08 -20.03
N LEU A 217 -3.16 -15.31 -20.91
CA LEU A 217 -2.26 -14.26 -21.35
C LEU A 217 -2.94 -13.38 -22.39
N HIS A 218 -2.88 -12.06 -22.18
CA HIS A 218 -3.42 -11.07 -23.10
C HIS A 218 -2.33 -10.10 -23.59
N TYR A 219 -2.52 -9.62 -24.82
CA TYR A 219 -1.74 -8.54 -25.41
C TYR A 219 -2.69 -7.39 -25.76
N TYR A 220 -2.50 -6.26 -25.13
CA TYR A 220 -3.31 -5.07 -25.23
C TYR A 220 -2.62 -4.03 -26.11
N PHE A 221 -3.36 -3.43 -27.04
CA PHE A 221 -2.87 -2.41 -27.96
C PHE A 221 -3.83 -1.23 -28.04
N ASP A 222 -3.29 -0.01 -27.97
CA ASP A 222 -3.97 1.21 -28.40
C ASP A 222 -3.23 1.89 -29.54
N PHE A 223 -3.94 2.76 -30.24
CA PHE A 223 -3.44 3.43 -31.44
C PHE A 223 -3.70 4.92 -31.36
N ALA A 224 -2.71 5.70 -31.78
CA ALA A 224 -2.84 7.13 -32.02
C ALA A 224 -2.46 7.40 -33.47
N GLY A 225 -3.42 7.81 -34.30
CA GLY A 225 -3.21 7.93 -35.73
C GLY A 225 -2.86 6.57 -36.37
N GLU A 226 -1.72 6.51 -37.07
CA GLU A 226 -1.22 5.29 -37.73
C GLU A 226 -0.09 4.60 -36.94
N GLN A 227 -0.01 4.83 -35.63
CA GLN A 227 1.03 4.27 -34.77
C GLN A 227 0.42 3.59 -33.53
N VAL A 228 1.14 2.61 -32.98
CA VAL A 228 0.80 1.99 -31.70
C VAL A 228 1.16 2.97 -30.59
N SER A 229 0.17 3.46 -29.87
CA SER A 229 0.35 4.38 -28.75
C SER A 229 0.50 3.65 -27.42
N ASN A 230 -0.03 2.44 -27.30
CA ASN A 230 0.06 1.65 -26.08
C ASN A 230 0.28 0.19 -26.43
N PHE A 231 1.19 -0.46 -25.70
CA PHE A 231 1.34 -1.91 -25.75
C PHE A 231 1.62 -2.44 -24.35
N LYS A 232 0.83 -3.43 -23.94
CA LYS A 232 1.02 -4.15 -22.67
C LYS A 232 0.75 -5.63 -22.87
N ALA A 233 1.65 -6.48 -22.39
CA ALA A 233 1.44 -7.91 -22.33
C ALA A 233 1.38 -8.37 -20.87
N GLY A 234 0.40 -9.20 -20.53
CA GLY A 234 0.28 -9.69 -19.17
C GLY A 234 -0.97 -10.49 -18.90
N PHE A 235 -1.03 -11.02 -17.69
CA PHE A 235 -2.19 -11.73 -17.16
C PHE A 235 -3.12 -10.74 -16.46
N THR A 236 -4.40 -11.10 -16.36
CA THR A 236 -5.37 -10.35 -15.56
C THR A 236 -6.08 -11.27 -14.58
N ALA A 237 -6.41 -10.75 -13.40
CA ALA A 237 -7.22 -11.51 -12.45
C ALA A 237 -8.60 -11.82 -13.04
N PRO A 238 -9.12 -13.05 -12.88
CA PRO A 238 -10.47 -13.39 -13.31
C PRO A 238 -11.53 -12.45 -12.72
N ALA A 239 -12.60 -12.19 -13.47
CA ALA A 239 -13.63 -11.22 -13.06
C ALA A 239 -14.29 -11.56 -11.71
N TRP A 240 -14.38 -12.85 -11.35
CA TRP A 240 -14.89 -13.28 -10.06
C TRP A 240 -13.99 -12.86 -8.90
N HIS A 241 -12.66 -12.85 -9.10
CA HIS A 241 -11.69 -12.46 -8.08
C HIS A 241 -11.80 -10.97 -7.80
N THR A 242 -11.83 -10.15 -8.85
CA THR A 242 -12.01 -8.70 -8.74
C THR A 242 -13.32 -8.35 -8.04
N SER A 243 -14.41 -9.06 -8.36
CA SER A 243 -15.70 -8.88 -7.68
C SER A 243 -15.65 -9.29 -6.21
N TYR A 244 -15.02 -10.42 -5.90
CA TYR A 244 -14.82 -10.89 -4.53
C TYR A 244 -14.02 -9.88 -3.69
N VAL A 245 -12.90 -9.36 -4.21
CA VAL A 245 -12.07 -8.38 -3.51
C VAL A 245 -12.86 -7.11 -3.27
N LYS A 246 -13.62 -6.63 -4.25
CA LYS A 246 -14.47 -5.44 -4.10
C LYS A 246 -15.51 -5.60 -2.98
N ASP A 247 -16.16 -6.76 -2.92
CA ASP A 247 -17.13 -7.07 -1.87
C ASP A 247 -16.46 -7.14 -0.48
N GLN A 248 -15.27 -7.75 -0.41
CA GLN A 248 -14.49 -7.83 0.82
C GLN A 248 -14.01 -6.45 1.29
N THR A 249 -13.52 -5.60 0.39
CA THR A 249 -13.14 -4.21 0.69
C THR A 249 -14.34 -3.42 1.21
N SER A 250 -15.50 -3.51 0.55
CA SER A 250 -16.71 -2.82 1.02
C SER A 250 -17.16 -3.30 2.40
N LEU A 251 -17.06 -4.60 2.67
CA LEU A 251 -17.37 -5.14 3.99
C LEU A 251 -16.35 -4.67 5.03
N ALA A 252 -15.06 -4.67 4.70
CA ALA A 252 -13.99 -4.20 5.58
C ALA A 252 -14.14 -2.71 5.92
N GLU A 253 -14.48 -1.86 4.94
CA GLU A 253 -14.77 -0.45 5.14
C GLU A 253 -15.95 -0.25 6.08
N LYS A 254 -17.05 -0.99 5.87
CA LYS A 254 -18.23 -0.95 6.75
C LYS A 254 -17.87 -1.39 8.17
N LEU A 255 -17.18 -2.52 8.33
CA LEU A 255 -16.76 -3.01 9.65
C LEU A 255 -15.79 -2.05 10.32
N THR A 256 -14.91 -1.39 9.57
CA THR A 256 -14.00 -0.37 10.11
C THR A 256 -14.78 0.84 10.59
N LEU A 257 -15.75 1.33 9.80
CA LEU A 257 -16.59 2.46 10.19
C LEU A 257 -17.47 2.15 11.40
N PHE A 258 -18.21 1.05 11.37
CA PHE A 258 -19.17 0.69 12.42
C PHE A 258 -18.53 0.05 13.65
N GLY A 259 -17.47 -0.75 13.47
CA GLY A 259 -16.80 -1.48 14.53
C GLY A 259 -15.67 -0.71 15.21
N TYR A 260 -15.02 0.21 14.49
CA TYR A 260 -13.90 0.99 15.04
C TYR A 260 -14.19 2.50 15.05
N GLY A 261 -14.63 3.08 13.92
CA GLY A 261 -14.83 4.51 13.78
C GLY A 261 -15.89 5.08 14.73
N LEU A 262 -17.13 4.59 14.66
CA LEU A 262 -18.23 5.06 15.51
C LEU A 262 -17.97 4.83 17.00
N PRO A 263 -17.52 3.65 17.47
CA PRO A 263 -17.18 3.46 18.88
C PRO A 263 -16.06 4.37 19.35
N THR A 264 -15.03 4.60 18.52
CA THR A 264 -13.93 5.52 18.86
C THR A 264 -14.44 6.95 19.02
N LEU A 265 -15.32 7.40 18.12
CA LEU A 265 -15.95 8.71 18.23
C LEU A 265 -16.82 8.82 19.50
N ALA A 266 -17.65 7.81 19.77
CA ALA A 266 -18.50 7.79 20.96
C ALA A 266 -17.67 7.82 22.25
N LEU A 267 -16.61 7.01 22.34
CA LEU A 267 -15.67 7.02 23.46
C LEU A 267 -14.93 8.36 23.58
N GLY A 268 -14.58 8.98 22.46
CA GLY A 268 -13.99 10.31 22.40
C GLY A 268 -14.90 11.40 22.98
N ILE A 269 -16.19 11.39 22.60
CA ILE A 269 -17.22 12.30 23.13
C ILE A 269 -17.41 12.06 24.63
N LEU A 270 -17.51 10.81 25.07
CA LEU A 270 -17.61 10.47 26.49
C LEU A 270 -16.39 10.97 27.27
N ALA A 271 -15.17 10.76 26.75
CA ALA A 271 -13.94 11.25 27.35
C ALA A 271 -13.95 12.77 27.50
N LEU A 272 -14.41 13.50 26.47
CA LEU A 272 -14.58 14.95 26.53
C LEU A 272 -15.58 15.36 27.62
N ILE A 273 -16.76 14.74 27.68
CA ILE A 273 -17.77 15.03 28.70
C ILE A 273 -17.19 14.78 30.11
N TYR A 274 -16.55 13.63 30.33
CA TYR A 274 -15.96 13.30 31.63
C TYR A 274 -14.80 14.23 32.01
N SER A 275 -13.99 14.67 31.04
CA SER A 275 -12.92 15.64 31.29
C SER A 275 -13.47 16.98 31.80
N ILE A 276 -14.64 17.41 31.32
CA ILE A 276 -15.32 18.63 31.76
C ILE A 276 -15.98 18.41 33.12
N LEU A 277 -16.74 17.32 33.29
CA LEU A 277 -17.46 17.00 34.53
C LEU A 277 -16.52 16.76 35.72
N ARG A 278 -15.32 16.23 35.48
CA ARG A 278 -14.32 15.94 36.53
C ARG A 278 -13.15 16.92 36.55
N ARG A 279 -13.30 18.10 35.94
CA ARG A 279 -12.23 19.11 35.83
C ARG A 279 -11.54 19.46 37.16
N GLU A 280 -12.24 19.36 38.29
CA GLU A 280 -11.70 19.65 39.63
C GLU A 280 -10.67 18.62 40.12
N HIS A 281 -10.75 17.38 39.64
CA HIS A 281 -9.83 16.29 40.02
C HIS A 281 -8.77 16.00 38.96
N THR A 282 -8.80 16.75 37.87
CA THR A 282 -7.97 16.51 36.69
C THR A 282 -6.94 17.61 36.49
N SER A 283 -5.78 17.26 35.93
CA SER A 283 -4.80 18.25 35.49
C SER A 283 -4.71 18.26 33.96
N PHE A 284 -5.24 19.32 33.33
CA PHE A 284 -5.18 19.55 31.88
C PHE A 284 -3.74 19.61 31.34
N LYS A 285 -2.74 19.86 32.19
CA LYS A 285 -1.32 19.84 31.78
C LYS A 285 -0.79 18.43 31.51
N ARG A 286 -1.44 17.37 32.02
CA ARG A 286 -0.90 15.99 32.03
C ARG A 286 -1.12 15.20 30.74
N GLY A 287 -2.02 15.65 29.87
CA GLY A 287 -2.26 15.02 28.56
C GLY A 287 -1.43 15.61 27.43
N ILE A 288 -1.02 16.89 27.55
CA ILE A 288 -0.46 17.67 26.43
C ILE A 288 0.78 17.02 25.84
N PHE A 289 1.73 16.60 26.68
CA PHE A 289 2.98 16.04 26.18
C PHE A 289 2.77 14.77 25.34
N LEU A 290 1.99 13.81 25.82
CA LEU A 290 1.75 12.57 25.08
C LEU A 290 0.87 12.79 23.85
N SER A 291 -0.15 13.64 23.93
CA SER A 291 -0.97 13.96 22.76
C SER A 291 -0.17 14.70 21.69
N SER A 292 0.71 15.63 22.09
CA SER A 292 1.62 16.32 21.16
C SER A 292 2.64 15.36 20.55
N ALA A 293 3.24 14.47 21.35
CA ALA A 293 4.17 13.45 20.84
C ALA A 293 3.47 12.51 19.83
N TYR A 294 2.26 12.04 20.15
CA TYR A 294 1.43 11.25 19.26
C TYR A 294 1.11 12.00 17.96
N PHE A 295 0.73 13.28 18.06
CA PHE A 295 0.47 14.11 16.88
C PHE A 295 1.70 14.27 15.98
N VAL A 296 2.88 14.55 16.56
CA VAL A 296 4.13 14.68 15.80
C VAL A 296 4.48 13.37 15.08
N ILE A 297 4.35 12.22 15.75
CA ILE A 297 4.59 10.92 15.12
C ILE A 297 3.62 10.69 13.96
N MET A 298 2.33 10.96 14.16
CA MET A 298 1.31 10.86 13.11
C MET A 298 1.62 11.78 11.92
N MET A 299 2.07 13.01 12.17
CA MET A 299 2.46 13.95 11.12
C MET A 299 3.70 13.49 10.36
N ILE A 300 4.72 12.96 11.02
CA ILE A 300 5.91 12.38 10.36
C ILE A 300 5.48 11.21 9.48
N SER A 301 4.63 10.32 10.00
CA SER A 301 4.11 9.19 9.21
C SER A 301 3.32 9.65 7.99
N THR A 302 2.48 10.68 8.16
CA THR A 302 1.67 11.24 7.07
C THR A 302 2.55 11.89 6.01
N TYR A 303 3.58 12.63 6.43
CA TYR A 303 4.55 13.24 5.54
C TYR A 303 5.34 12.21 4.74
N ASN A 304 5.78 11.12 5.40
CA ASN A 304 6.51 10.04 4.73
C ASN A 304 5.65 9.25 3.72
N MET A 305 4.32 9.27 3.87
CA MET A 305 3.39 8.64 2.93
C MET A 305 3.02 9.56 1.75
N LEU A 306 3.43 10.84 1.75
CA LEU A 306 3.19 11.69 0.60
C LEU A 306 4.09 11.20 -0.55
N PRO A 307 3.53 10.87 -1.73
CA PRO A 307 4.34 10.55 -2.88
C PRO A 307 5.26 11.75 -3.20
N GLU A 308 6.51 11.48 -3.60
CA GLU A 308 7.39 12.49 -4.18
C GLU A 308 6.75 12.98 -5.50
N SER A 309 5.90 14.00 -5.40
CA SER A 309 5.09 14.54 -6.51
C SER A 309 5.92 15.33 -7.53
N THR A 310 7.19 14.99 -7.71
CA THR A 310 8.06 15.55 -8.74
C THR A 310 7.68 14.92 -10.07
N GLY A 311 6.62 15.41 -10.71
CA GLY A 311 6.27 15.05 -12.09
C GLY A 311 4.80 14.97 -12.44
N GLU A 312 3.89 15.06 -11.46
CA GLU A 312 2.44 15.02 -11.71
C GLU A 312 1.88 16.42 -11.92
N GLY A 313 0.92 16.57 -12.84
CA GLY A 313 0.30 17.85 -13.19
C GLY A 313 -0.29 18.60 -11.99
N LEU A 314 -0.59 19.89 -12.19
CA LEU A 314 -1.06 20.82 -11.14
C LEU A 314 -2.27 20.28 -10.34
N GLU A 315 -3.14 19.50 -10.96
CA GLU A 315 -4.30 18.84 -10.32
C GLU A 315 -3.89 17.77 -9.28
N ALA A 316 -2.89 16.95 -9.58
CA ALA A 316 -2.40 15.93 -8.67
C ALA A 316 -1.69 16.56 -7.47
N GLN A 317 -0.93 17.64 -7.70
CA GLN A 317 -0.31 18.41 -6.63
C GLN A 317 -1.36 19.05 -5.70
N ILE A 318 -2.43 19.63 -6.26
CA ILE A 318 -3.55 20.16 -5.47
C ILE A 318 -4.22 19.04 -4.67
N THR A 319 -4.46 17.88 -5.28
CA THR A 319 -5.11 16.74 -4.62
C THR A 319 -4.27 16.24 -3.43
N SER A 320 -2.95 16.09 -3.62
CA SER A 320 -2.01 15.72 -2.56
C SER A 320 -1.99 16.73 -1.40
N VAL A 321 -2.02 18.03 -1.69
CA VAL A 321 -2.11 19.07 -0.64
C VAL A 321 -3.44 19.01 0.12
N ILE A 322 -4.56 18.83 -0.59
CA ILE A 322 -5.88 18.68 0.05
C ILE A 322 -5.90 17.45 0.95
N MET A 323 -5.42 16.30 0.46
CA MET A 323 -5.35 15.06 1.24
C MET A 323 -4.44 15.22 2.46
N PHE A 324 -3.29 15.88 2.32
CA PHE A 324 -2.41 16.21 3.45
C PHE A 324 -3.13 17.03 4.51
N ILE A 325 -3.87 18.06 4.12
CA ILE A 325 -4.65 18.89 5.05
C ILE A 325 -5.71 18.04 5.76
N ILE A 326 -6.42 17.17 5.05
CA ILE A 326 -7.41 16.25 5.63
C ILE A 326 -6.75 15.33 6.66
N TYR A 327 -5.62 14.69 6.32
CA TYR A 327 -4.89 13.82 7.24
C TYR A 327 -4.30 14.57 8.44
N ALA A 328 -3.86 15.81 8.27
CA ALA A 328 -3.39 16.66 9.35
C ALA A 328 -4.55 17.00 10.32
N LEU A 329 -5.72 17.36 9.80
CA LEU A 329 -6.92 17.60 10.60
C LEU A 329 -7.41 16.33 11.32
N TYR A 330 -7.37 15.18 10.63
CA TYR A 330 -7.68 13.89 11.23
C TYR A 330 -6.71 13.54 12.37
N SER A 331 -5.40 13.72 12.15
CA SER A 331 -4.36 13.49 13.16
C SER A 331 -4.54 14.41 14.37
N LEU A 332 -4.92 15.68 14.13
CA LEU A 332 -5.22 16.64 15.18
C LEU A 332 -6.46 16.22 15.99
N LEU A 333 -7.52 15.76 15.32
CA LEU A 333 -8.72 15.24 15.96
C LEU A 333 -8.39 14.03 16.83
N MET A 334 -7.69 13.04 16.29
CA MET A 334 -7.30 11.82 17.02
C MET A 334 -6.39 12.13 18.22
N SER A 335 -5.43 13.04 18.06
CA SER A 335 -4.60 13.53 19.16
C SER A 335 -5.43 14.24 20.24
N SER A 336 -6.43 15.02 19.83
CA SER A 336 -7.35 15.70 20.76
C SER A 336 -8.23 14.70 21.52
N LEU A 337 -8.75 13.67 20.85
CA LEU A 337 -9.51 12.60 21.50
C LEU A 337 -8.64 11.83 22.50
N LEU A 338 -7.40 11.52 22.14
CA LEU A 338 -6.43 10.92 23.05
C LEU A 338 -6.18 11.82 24.25
N TYR A 339 -5.97 13.12 24.04
CA TYR A 339 -5.80 14.09 25.13
C TYR A 339 -6.98 14.06 26.12
N PHE A 340 -8.21 14.12 25.62
CA PHE A 340 -9.40 14.06 26.49
C PHE A 340 -9.54 12.70 27.17
N SER A 341 -9.14 11.60 26.53
CA SER A 341 -9.11 10.27 27.15
C SER A 341 -8.12 10.20 28.31
N LEU A 342 -6.91 10.75 28.15
CA LEU A 342 -5.89 10.82 29.19
C LEU A 342 -6.34 11.68 30.38
N VAL A 343 -6.91 12.85 30.08
CA VAL A 343 -7.40 13.83 31.06
C VAL A 343 -8.63 13.29 31.79
N GLY A 344 -9.65 12.82 31.06
CA GLY A 344 -10.85 12.21 31.62
C GLY A 344 -10.56 10.96 32.45
N GLY A 345 -9.65 10.10 31.96
CA GLY A 345 -9.20 8.90 32.67
C GLY A 345 -8.51 9.24 34.00
N ASP A 346 -7.56 10.18 34.02
CA ASP A 346 -6.89 10.62 35.26
C ASP A 346 -7.89 11.10 36.32
N GLY A 347 -8.90 11.88 35.90
CA GLY A 347 -9.98 12.33 36.77
C GLY A 347 -10.92 11.21 37.23
N LEU A 348 -11.17 10.21 36.38
CA LEU A 348 -11.99 9.06 36.71
C LEU A 348 -11.35 8.24 37.85
N TRP A 349 -10.12 7.79 37.63
CA TRP A 349 -9.36 6.93 38.54
C TRP A 349 -9.08 7.58 39.90
N LYS A 350 -8.83 8.89 39.93
CA LYS A 350 -8.62 9.62 41.19
C LYS A 350 -9.89 9.77 42.02
N LYS A 351 -11.04 9.97 41.38
CA LYS A 351 -12.31 10.22 42.08
C LYS A 351 -13.02 8.93 42.49
N GLU A 352 -13.01 7.89 41.66
CA GLU A 352 -13.71 6.63 41.96
C GLU A 352 -12.86 5.65 42.76
N GLU A 353 -11.58 5.50 42.42
CA GLU A 353 -10.73 4.48 43.03
C GLU A 353 -9.63 5.06 43.92
N GLY A 354 -9.54 6.40 44.03
CA GLY A 354 -8.52 7.06 44.83
C GLY A 354 -7.09 6.76 44.36
N MET A 355 -6.92 6.30 43.12
CA MET A 355 -5.63 5.86 42.57
C MET A 355 -4.95 6.97 41.78
N ASN A 356 -3.62 6.98 41.80
CA ASN A 356 -2.79 7.90 41.02
C ASN A 356 -2.22 7.19 39.78
N PRO A 357 -2.88 7.30 38.60
CA PRO A 357 -2.38 6.69 37.37
C PRO A 357 -1.12 7.38 36.83
N TRP A 358 -0.89 8.66 37.19
CA TRP A 358 0.22 9.49 36.72
C TRP A 358 1.09 9.98 37.88
N PRO A 359 2.04 9.15 38.36
CA PRO A 359 2.95 9.52 39.45
C PRO A 359 3.88 10.69 39.08
N ARG A 360 4.26 11.50 40.07
CA ARG A 360 5.09 12.71 39.86
C ARG A 360 6.57 12.40 40.10
N ALA A 361 7.45 13.05 39.32
CA ALA A 361 8.91 12.94 39.49
C ALA A 361 9.42 13.29 40.91
N LYS A 362 8.65 14.11 41.65
CA LYS A 362 8.97 14.53 43.03
C LYS A 362 8.35 13.62 44.11
N GLU A 363 7.61 12.56 43.73
CA GLU A 363 7.04 11.63 44.70
C GLU A 363 8.10 10.61 45.18
N PRO A 364 8.10 10.26 46.47
CA PRO A 364 9.06 9.30 47.01
C PRO A 364 8.88 7.92 46.34
N GLY A 365 10.00 7.36 45.88
CA GLY A 365 10.02 6.08 45.16
C GLY A 365 9.83 6.16 43.65
N TYR A 366 9.65 7.36 43.07
CA TYR A 366 9.38 7.54 41.64
C TYR A 366 10.40 6.86 40.71
N GLY A 367 11.70 7.07 40.93
CA GLY A 367 12.74 6.52 40.04
C GLY A 367 12.70 4.99 39.96
N LYS A 368 12.59 4.31 41.11
CA LYS A 368 12.49 2.84 41.17
C LYS A 368 11.18 2.35 40.55
N TYR A 369 10.07 3.03 40.84
CA TYR A 369 8.76 2.73 40.27
C TYR A 369 8.75 2.80 38.73
N VAL A 370 9.38 3.83 38.15
CA VAL A 370 9.47 3.97 36.69
C VAL A 370 10.29 2.85 36.07
N LEU A 371 11.47 2.53 36.63
CA LEU A 371 12.33 1.45 36.11
C LEU A 371 11.66 0.08 36.17
N ASP A 372 11.00 -0.23 37.28
CA ASP A 372 10.27 -1.48 37.42
C ASP A 372 9.04 -1.51 36.47
N SER A 373 8.44 -0.35 36.17
CA SER A 373 7.28 -0.24 35.28
C SER A 373 7.70 -0.45 33.83
N ILE A 374 8.86 0.09 33.44
CA ILE A 374 9.48 -0.17 32.14
C ILE A 374 9.75 -1.66 31.96
N ARG A 375 10.37 -2.32 32.96
CA ARG A 375 10.61 -3.78 32.92
C ARG A 375 9.32 -4.57 32.73
N ALA A 376 8.27 -4.22 33.48
CA ALA A 376 6.99 -4.87 33.32
C ALA A 376 6.35 -4.59 31.95
N GLY A 377 6.51 -3.38 31.43
CA GLY A 377 6.10 -3.00 30.07
C GLY A 377 6.74 -3.90 29.01
N TYR A 378 8.04 -4.15 29.09
CA TYR A 378 8.72 -5.06 28.15
C TYR A 378 8.21 -6.50 28.23
N VAL A 379 7.99 -7.03 29.44
CA VAL A 379 7.44 -8.39 29.61
C VAL A 379 6.03 -8.48 29.00
N TRP A 380 5.18 -7.46 29.23
CA TRP A 380 3.87 -7.39 28.60
C TRP A 380 3.94 -7.23 27.08
N ALA A 381 4.89 -6.45 26.57
CA ALA A 381 5.11 -6.34 25.13
C ALA A 381 5.42 -7.70 24.51
N PHE A 382 6.26 -8.52 25.14
CA PHE A 382 6.53 -9.88 24.66
C PHE A 382 5.31 -10.80 24.73
N VAL A 383 4.47 -10.68 25.76
CA VAL A 383 3.18 -11.39 25.80
C VAL A 383 2.31 -10.98 24.62
N LEU A 384 2.17 -9.67 24.36
CA LEU A 384 1.35 -9.14 23.27
C LEU A 384 1.86 -9.58 21.91
N LEU A 385 3.17 -9.59 21.67
CA LEU A 385 3.77 -10.11 20.44
C LEU A 385 3.42 -11.59 20.21
N GLY A 386 3.46 -12.40 21.28
CA GLY A 386 3.06 -13.81 21.23
C GLY A 386 1.58 -14.01 20.94
N VAL A 387 0.71 -13.27 21.63
CA VAL A 387 -0.75 -13.34 21.44
C VAL A 387 -1.12 -12.89 20.01
N GLN A 388 -0.54 -11.79 19.53
CA GLN A 388 -0.75 -11.32 18.17
C GLN A 388 -0.33 -12.37 17.15
N THR A 389 0.82 -13.01 17.36
CA THR A 389 1.31 -14.10 16.49
C THR A 389 0.34 -15.29 16.49
N LEU A 390 -0.15 -15.70 17.66
CA LEU A 390 -1.14 -16.78 17.77
C LEU A 390 -2.44 -16.43 17.05
N MET A 391 -2.92 -15.19 17.20
CA MET A 391 -4.10 -14.71 16.47
C MET A 391 -3.87 -14.82 14.96
N PHE A 392 -2.73 -14.37 14.43
CA PHE A 392 -2.43 -14.48 13.01
C PHE A 392 -2.34 -15.92 12.51
N ILE A 393 -1.79 -16.84 13.30
CA ILE A 393 -1.77 -18.27 12.96
C ILE A 393 -3.20 -18.82 12.86
N VAL A 394 -4.04 -18.55 13.86
CA VAL A 394 -5.45 -18.99 13.86
C VAL A 394 -6.20 -18.38 12.68
N LEU A 395 -6.02 -17.08 12.42
CA LEU A 395 -6.60 -16.39 11.27
C LEU A 395 -6.12 -17.00 9.94
N SER A 396 -4.84 -17.35 9.81
CA SER A 396 -4.29 -18.00 8.63
C SER A 396 -4.97 -19.34 8.34
N PHE A 397 -5.18 -20.18 9.36
CA PHE A 397 -5.88 -21.46 9.19
C PHE A 397 -7.38 -21.32 8.96
N THR A 398 -8.02 -20.30 9.54
CA THR A 398 -9.49 -20.16 9.50
C THR A 398 -9.95 -19.43 8.23
N LEU A 399 -9.23 -18.39 7.81
CA LEU A 399 -9.65 -17.50 6.73
C LEU A 399 -8.89 -17.74 5.41
N GLN A 400 -7.93 -18.68 5.37
CA GLN A 400 -7.03 -18.88 4.23
C GLN A 400 -6.47 -17.54 3.73
N ASN A 401 -5.91 -16.77 4.67
CA ASN A 401 -5.38 -15.44 4.39
C ASN A 401 -4.35 -15.50 3.25
N TRP A 402 -4.50 -14.58 2.31
CA TRP A 402 -3.58 -14.32 1.21
C TRP A 402 -3.16 -12.85 1.25
N SER A 403 -2.05 -12.55 0.60
CA SER A 403 -1.45 -11.21 0.59
C SER A 403 -1.58 -10.58 -0.78
N THR A 404 -1.76 -9.26 -0.81
CA THR A 404 -1.58 -8.46 -2.02
C THR A 404 -0.33 -7.60 -1.89
N THR A 405 0.21 -7.14 -3.00
CA THR A 405 1.26 -6.12 -3.07
C THR A 405 0.61 -4.73 -3.18
N ASP A 406 1.28 -3.71 -2.66
CA ASP A 406 0.83 -2.33 -2.73
C ASP A 406 1.99 -1.46 -3.20
N ALA A 407 1.77 -0.63 -4.22
CA ALA A 407 2.78 0.27 -4.77
C ALA A 407 3.06 1.48 -3.86
N THR A 408 2.21 1.74 -2.87
CA THR A 408 2.33 2.87 -1.93
C THR A 408 3.18 2.56 -0.69
N GLN A 409 3.59 1.29 -0.51
CA GLN A 409 4.46 0.82 0.57
C GLN A 409 5.87 0.55 0.07
#